data_AF-A0A7W5B1N5-F1
#
_entry.id   AF-A0A7W5B1N5-F1
#
_cell.length_a   1.000
_cell.length_b   1.000
_cell.length_c   1.000
_cell.angle_alpha   90.00
_cell.angle_beta   90.00
_cell.angle_gamma   90.00
#
_symmetry.space_group_name_H-M   'P 1'
#
loop_
_entity.id
_entity.type
_entity.pdbx_description
1 polymer ?
#
loop_
_entity_poly.entity_id
_entity_poly.type
_entity_poly.pdbx_seq_one_letter_code
_entity_poly.pdbx_strand_id
1 'polypeptide(L)'
;MLNLRVWAICGYVAVIYWISLHLPALKMLFYPTLGAFCFLFMSRSDYRGIGRIALGAFIASLIGTLIFSFVPGIMALFINTLLIIQLKHLLKLNAPPVLAVSFIPFFSGAAEAWHVPVLIGVSLTGLTLLLMGVDWLEKKLPDMSWLPIRRQETTKAEQAP
;
A
#
# COMPACT_ATOMS: atom_id res chain seq x y z
N MET A 1 -23.87 2.02 -9.44
CA MET A 1 -23.20 0.79 -8.94
C MET A 1 -22.28 1.20 -7.80
N LEU A 2 -22.73 1.08 -6.56
CA LEU A 2 -21.98 1.49 -5.37
C LEU A 2 -21.17 0.28 -4.90
N ASN A 3 -20.00 0.04 -5.50
CA ASN A 3 -19.06 -0.93 -4.95
C ASN A 3 -18.67 -0.41 -3.56
N LEU A 4 -19.18 -1.04 -2.50
CA LEU A 4 -18.97 -0.59 -1.11
C LEU A 4 -17.48 -0.45 -0.82
N ARG A 5 -16.66 -1.39 -1.35
CA ARG A 5 -15.20 -1.30 -1.37
C ARG A 5 -14.66 -0.03 -2.05
N VAL A 6 -15.16 0.36 -3.22
CA VAL A 6 -14.70 1.57 -3.92
C VAL A 6 -15.03 2.81 -3.10
N TRP A 7 -16.24 2.89 -2.55
CA TRP A 7 -16.63 4.02 -1.72
C TRP A 7 -15.85 4.10 -0.41
N ALA A 8 -15.59 2.96 0.20
CA ALA A 8 -14.76 2.88 1.39
C ALA A 8 -13.32 3.32 1.09
N ILE A 9 -12.73 2.90 -0.04
CA ILE A 9 -11.40 3.33 -0.46
C ILE A 9 -11.38 4.82 -0.79
N CYS A 10 -12.34 5.32 -1.56
CA CYS A 10 -12.43 6.75 -1.87
C CYS A 10 -12.61 7.59 -0.61
N GLY A 11 -13.47 7.16 0.32
CA GLY A 11 -13.64 7.80 1.63
C GLY A 11 -12.37 7.77 2.46
N TYR A 12 -11.67 6.63 2.48
CA TYR A 12 -10.39 6.49 3.17
C TYR A 12 -9.33 7.46 2.63
N VAL A 13 -9.20 7.52 1.30
CA VAL A 13 -8.29 8.45 0.63
C VAL A 13 -8.67 9.91 0.95
N ALA A 14 -9.95 10.26 0.96
CA ALA A 14 -10.41 11.60 1.31
C ALA A 14 -10.10 11.96 2.78
N VAL A 15 -10.33 11.04 3.72
CA VAL A 15 -10.05 11.24 5.16
C VAL A 15 -8.56 11.44 5.39
N ILE A 16 -7.70 10.60 4.83
CA ILE A 16 -6.26 10.78 5.05
C ILE A 16 -5.73 11.97 4.25
N TYR A 17 -6.29 12.30 3.09
CA TYR A 17 -5.95 13.55 2.41
C TYR A 17 -6.22 14.76 3.33
N TRP A 18 -7.38 14.78 3.98
CA TRP A 18 -7.71 15.80 4.97
C TRP A 18 -6.68 15.85 6.11
N ILE A 19 -6.31 14.69 6.68
CA ILE A 19 -5.26 14.62 7.72
C ILE A 19 -3.91 15.14 7.19
N SER A 20 -3.58 14.88 5.93
CA SER A 20 -2.34 15.34 5.30
C SER A 20 -2.25 16.86 5.16
N LEU A 21 -3.39 17.58 5.17
CA LEU A 21 -3.39 19.04 5.18
C LEU A 21 -2.78 19.60 6.46
N HIS A 22 -2.93 18.88 7.58
CA HIS A 22 -2.40 19.27 8.88
C HIS A 22 -0.97 18.78 9.11
N LEU A 23 -0.54 17.71 8.42
CA LEU A 23 0.77 17.07 8.61
C LEU A 23 1.57 17.04 7.29
N PRO A 24 2.55 17.94 7.11
CA PRO A 24 3.30 18.04 5.85
C PRO A 24 4.07 16.77 5.49
N ALA A 25 4.53 16.00 6.49
CA ALA A 25 5.19 14.70 6.28
C ALA A 25 4.28 13.67 5.59
N LEU A 26 2.96 13.71 5.81
CA LEU A 26 2.02 12.82 5.12
C LEU A 26 1.91 13.14 3.62
N LYS A 27 2.10 14.39 3.20
CA LYS A 27 1.86 14.81 1.80
C LYS A 27 2.73 14.04 0.81
N MET A 28 3.98 13.76 1.15
CA MET A 28 4.90 12.96 0.33
C MET A 28 4.53 11.48 0.29
N LEU A 29 3.96 10.95 1.37
CA LEU A 29 3.40 9.61 1.41
C LEU A 29 2.19 9.49 0.48
N PHE A 30 1.38 10.54 0.44
CA PHE A 30 0.01 10.49 -0.03
C PHE A 30 -0.13 10.45 -1.55
N TYR A 31 0.68 11.22 -2.27
CA TYR A 31 0.39 11.53 -3.67
C TYR A 31 0.63 10.38 -4.66
N PRO A 32 1.66 9.52 -4.50
CA PRO A 32 1.83 8.36 -5.37
C PRO A 32 1.68 7.00 -4.68
N THR A 33 2.10 6.86 -3.41
CA THR A 33 2.26 5.52 -2.81
C THR A 33 0.97 4.98 -2.22
N LEU A 34 0.24 5.79 -1.44
CA LEU A 34 -0.97 5.34 -0.76
C LEU A 34 -2.10 5.04 -1.74
N GLY A 35 -2.29 5.87 -2.77
CA GLY A 35 -3.21 5.59 -3.87
C GLY A 35 -2.89 4.27 -4.58
N ALA A 36 -1.61 3.96 -4.80
CA ALA A 36 -1.21 2.71 -5.41
C ALA A 36 -1.44 1.49 -4.49
N PHE A 37 -1.28 1.62 -3.16
CA PHE A 37 -1.67 0.57 -2.22
C PHE A 37 -3.18 0.36 -2.17
N CYS A 38 -3.97 1.43 -2.18
CA CYS A 38 -5.43 1.35 -2.25
C CYS A 38 -5.88 0.53 -3.47
N PHE A 39 -5.33 0.81 -4.65
CA PHE A 39 -5.64 0.06 -5.86
C PHE A 39 -5.16 -1.40 -5.80
N LEU A 40 -3.94 -1.62 -5.28
CA LEU A 40 -3.38 -2.97 -5.12
C LEU A 40 -4.23 -3.81 -4.17
N PHE A 41 -4.64 -3.26 -3.03
CA PHE A 41 -5.43 -3.98 -2.04
C PHE A 41 -6.88 -4.18 -2.50
N MET A 42 -7.43 -3.27 -3.31
CA MET A 42 -8.75 -3.45 -3.93
C MET A 42 -8.80 -4.69 -4.83
N SER A 43 -7.74 -4.95 -5.60
CA SER A 43 -7.67 -6.08 -6.54
C SER A 43 -7.34 -7.43 -5.88
N ARG A 44 -6.95 -7.45 -4.60
CA ARG A 44 -6.60 -8.68 -3.88
C ARG A 44 -7.68 -9.08 -2.88
N SER A 45 -8.11 -10.34 -2.95
CA SER A 45 -9.00 -10.96 -1.95
C SER A 45 -8.24 -11.68 -0.82
N ASP A 46 -6.92 -11.86 -0.95
CA ASP A 46 -6.09 -12.54 0.04
C ASP A 46 -5.51 -11.54 1.08
N TYR A 47 -6.16 -11.47 2.24
CA TYR A 47 -5.72 -10.64 3.37
C TYR A 47 -4.33 -10.99 3.88
N ARG A 48 -3.90 -12.26 3.76
CA ARG A 48 -2.58 -12.70 4.22
C ARG A 48 -1.49 -12.14 3.30
N GLY A 49 -1.78 -12.07 2.00
CA GLY A 49 -0.97 -11.38 1.01
C GLY A 49 -0.91 -9.87 1.24
N ILE A 50 -2.05 -9.24 1.55
CA ILE A 50 -2.14 -7.80 1.88
C ILE A 50 -1.25 -7.48 3.10
N GLY A 51 -1.35 -8.26 4.17
CA GLY A 51 -0.53 -8.08 5.38
C GLY A 51 0.97 -8.25 5.12
N ARG A 52 1.38 -9.20 4.27
CA ARG A 52 2.78 -9.36 3.86
C ARG A 52 3.29 -8.14 3.09
N ILE A 53 2.47 -7.59 2.19
CA ILE A 53 2.82 -6.39 1.41
C ILE A 53 2.93 -5.18 2.35
N ALA A 54 2.01 -5.04 3.30
CA ALA A 54 2.04 -3.96 4.28
C ALA A 54 3.29 -4.03 5.17
N LEU A 55 3.62 -5.22 5.71
CA LEU A 55 4.85 -5.45 6.46
C LEU A 55 6.09 -5.19 5.62
N GLY A 56 6.08 -5.63 4.35
CA GLY A 56 7.15 -5.36 3.41
C GLY A 56 7.39 -3.88 3.16
N ALA A 57 6.32 -3.10 2.98
CA ALA A 57 6.38 -1.65 2.83
C ALA A 57 6.92 -0.96 4.09
N PHE A 58 6.49 -1.41 5.27
CA PHE A 58 6.99 -0.91 6.55
C PHE A 58 8.48 -1.19 6.74
N ILE A 59 8.93 -2.43 6.50
CA ILE A 59 10.35 -2.80 6.59
C ILE A 59 11.17 -2.01 5.56
N ALA A 60 10.67 -1.88 4.33
CA ALA A 60 11.34 -1.13 3.28
C ALA A 60 11.50 0.35 3.63
N SER A 61 10.49 0.96 4.27
CA SER A 61 10.61 2.34 4.75
C SER A 61 11.61 2.47 5.90
N LEU A 62 11.67 1.47 6.78
CA LEU A 62 12.58 1.44 7.90
C LEU A 62 14.04 1.36 7.41
N ILE A 63 14.30 0.49 6.44
CA ILE A 63 15.61 0.37 5.78
C ILE A 63 15.98 1.67 5.07
N GLY A 64 15.07 2.25 4.28
CA GLY A 64 15.32 3.51 3.57
C GLY A 64 15.62 4.66 4.53
N THR A 65 14.90 4.73 5.66
CA THR A 65 15.12 5.72 6.71
C THR A 65 16.48 5.52 7.39
N LEU A 66 16.86 4.27 7.65
CA LEU A 66 18.15 3.94 8.25
C LEU A 66 19.30 4.37 7.33
N ILE A 67 19.26 3.96 6.06
CA ILE A 67 20.29 4.28 5.07
C ILE A 67 20.42 5.80 4.91
N PHE A 68 19.29 6.51 4.81
CA PHE A 68 19.27 7.96 4.70
C PHE A 68 19.91 8.65 5.91
N SER A 69 19.75 8.08 7.12
CA SER A 69 20.33 8.64 8.35
C SER A 69 21.85 8.53 8.39
N PHE A 70 22.45 7.51 7.76
CA PHE A 70 23.90 7.34 7.73
C PHE A 70 24.57 8.15 6.61
N VAL A 71 23.99 8.16 5.41
CA VAL A 71 24.54 8.87 4.25
C VAL A 71 23.40 9.47 3.45
N PRO A 72 23.17 10.79 3.50
CA PRO A 72 22.26 11.44 2.57
C PRO A 72 22.94 11.59 1.20
N GLY A 73 22.26 11.21 0.11
CA GLY A 73 22.74 11.44 -1.25
C GLY A 73 22.37 10.37 -2.27
N ILE A 74 22.82 10.56 -3.51
CA ILE A 74 22.48 9.68 -4.64
C ILE A 74 23.00 8.25 -4.47
N MET A 75 24.18 8.09 -3.85
CA MET A 75 24.77 6.78 -3.55
C MET A 75 23.92 5.98 -2.58
N ALA A 76 23.37 6.65 -1.56
CA ALA A 76 22.51 6.02 -0.58
C ALA A 76 21.15 5.61 -1.18
N LEU A 77 20.59 6.43 -2.07
CA LEU A 77 19.40 6.08 -2.84
C LEU A 77 19.65 4.85 -3.72
N PHE A 78 20.81 4.80 -4.40
CA PHE A 78 21.20 3.67 -5.23
C PHE A 78 21.34 2.37 -4.42
N ILE A 79 22.05 2.42 -3.28
CA ILE A 79 22.20 1.28 -2.36
C ILE A 79 20.85 0.83 -1.81
N ASN A 80 20.01 1.78 -1.36
CA ASN A 80 18.66 1.47 -0.89
C ASN A 80 17.85 0.78 -1.99
N THR A 81 17.88 1.28 -3.21
CA THR A 81 17.18 0.68 -4.35
C THR A 81 17.63 -0.75 -4.60
N LEU A 82 18.94 -1.00 -4.66
CA LEU A 82 19.48 -2.35 -4.82
C LEU A 82 19.01 -3.28 -3.69
N LEU A 83 19.11 -2.83 -2.44
CA LEU A 83 18.74 -3.62 -1.27
C LEU A 83 17.25 -3.97 -1.30
N ILE A 84 16.37 -3.00 -1.57
CA ILE A 84 14.93 -3.23 -1.62
C ILE A 84 14.51 -4.09 -2.81
N ILE A 85 15.17 -4.00 -3.97
CA ILE A 85 14.92 -4.91 -5.09
C ILE A 85 15.28 -6.35 -4.72
N GLN A 86 16.44 -6.57 -4.09
CA GLN A 86 16.84 -7.88 -3.61
C GLN A 86 15.86 -8.41 -2.55
N LEU A 87 15.46 -7.55 -1.62
CA LEU A 87 14.49 -7.89 -0.57
C LEU A 87 13.12 -8.24 -1.15
N LYS A 88 12.64 -7.52 -2.18
CA LYS A 88 11.40 -7.84 -2.89
C LYS A 88 11.46 -9.22 -3.53
N HIS A 89 12.59 -9.58 -4.13
CA HIS A 89 12.78 -10.90 -4.74
C HIS A 89 12.78 -12.01 -3.68
N LEU A 90 13.49 -11.81 -2.56
CA LEU A 90 13.55 -12.75 -1.44
C LEU A 90 12.18 -12.96 -0.75
N LEU A 91 11.45 -11.88 -0.49
CA LEU A 91 10.16 -11.92 0.22
C LEU A 91 8.96 -12.16 -0.72
N LYS A 92 9.20 -12.32 -2.03
CA LYS A 92 8.18 -12.44 -3.09
C LYS A 92 7.13 -11.32 -3.05
N LEU A 93 7.57 -10.12 -2.64
CA LEU A 93 6.72 -8.95 -2.52
C LEU A 93 6.61 -8.26 -3.88
N ASN A 94 5.78 -8.80 -4.78
CA ASN A 94 5.55 -8.21 -6.11
C ASN A 94 4.61 -6.99 -6.06
N ALA A 95 5.01 -5.96 -5.31
CA ALA A 95 4.30 -4.70 -5.21
C ALA A 95 5.27 -3.55 -5.57
N PRO A 96 5.12 -2.90 -6.73
CA PRO A 96 5.83 -1.65 -7.05
C PRO A 96 5.75 -0.58 -5.95
N PRO A 97 4.61 -0.41 -5.25
CA PRO A 97 4.49 0.59 -4.17
C PRO A 97 5.50 0.40 -3.03
N VAL A 98 5.92 -0.83 -2.71
CA VAL A 98 6.90 -1.10 -1.64
C VAL A 98 8.22 -0.40 -1.89
N LEU A 99 8.68 -0.37 -3.14
CA LEU A 99 9.92 0.32 -3.50
C LEU A 99 9.76 1.84 -3.36
N ALA A 100 8.65 2.38 -3.85
CA ALA A 100 8.38 3.82 -3.79
C ALA A 100 8.35 4.34 -2.34
N VAL A 101 7.81 3.53 -1.42
CA VAL A 101 7.79 3.85 0.01
C VAL A 101 9.19 3.96 0.62
N SER A 102 10.13 3.13 0.19
CA SER A 102 11.53 3.20 0.66
C SER A 102 12.24 4.48 0.23
N PHE A 103 11.74 5.17 -0.79
CA PHE A 103 12.33 6.41 -1.29
C PHE A 103 11.83 7.65 -0.55
N ILE A 104 10.72 7.56 0.19
CA ILE A 104 10.12 8.69 0.89
C ILE A 104 11.14 9.45 1.77
N PRO A 105 11.98 8.78 2.59
CA PRO A 105 12.96 9.48 3.43
C PRO A 105 13.96 10.34 2.64
N PHE A 106 14.30 9.93 1.42
CA PHE A 106 15.23 10.67 0.55
C PHE A 106 14.62 11.94 -0.03
N PHE A 107 13.29 12.03 -0.08
CA PHE A 107 12.56 13.21 -0.55
C PHE A 107 12.05 14.08 0.60
N SER A 108 11.76 13.51 1.77
CA SER A 108 11.19 14.24 2.92
C SER A 108 12.20 15.02 3.76
N GLY A 109 13.50 14.76 3.60
CA GLY A 109 14.55 15.37 4.42
C GLY A 109 14.67 14.77 5.83
N ALA A 110 15.72 15.16 6.56
CA ALA A 110 16.16 14.52 7.81
C ALA A 110 15.27 14.76 9.03
N ALA A 111 14.59 15.91 9.11
CA ALA A 111 13.76 16.24 10.28
C ALA A 111 12.51 15.34 10.41
N GLU A 112 12.03 14.77 9.31
CA GLU A 112 10.78 14.01 9.26
C GLU A 112 10.97 12.51 8.97
N ALA A 113 12.22 12.06 8.79
CA ALA A 113 12.51 10.71 8.31
C ALA A 113 11.99 9.60 9.25
N TRP A 114 12.01 9.82 10.57
CA TRP A 114 11.49 8.85 11.56
C TRP A 114 9.97 8.80 11.66
N HIS A 115 9.26 9.87 11.26
CA HIS A 115 7.80 9.85 11.21
C HIS A 115 7.30 9.03 10.03
N VAL A 116 8.10 8.92 8.96
CA VAL A 116 7.72 8.22 7.71
C VAL A 116 7.33 6.75 7.99
N PRO A 117 8.15 5.88 8.60
CA PRO A 117 7.76 4.49 8.88
C PRO A 117 6.49 4.35 9.70
N VAL A 118 6.33 5.19 10.73
CA VAL A 118 5.15 5.16 11.61
C VAL A 118 3.91 5.51 10.81
N LEU A 119 3.95 6.58 10.01
CA LEU A 119 2.83 7.02 9.18
C LEU A 119 2.42 5.98 8.14
N ILE A 120 3.39 5.31 7.53
CA ILE A 120 3.14 4.20 6.59
C ILE A 120 2.47 3.05 7.31
N GLY A 121 3.01 2.65 8.46
CA GLY A 121 2.44 1.57 9.27
C GLY A 121 0.99 1.86 9.62
N VAL A 122 0.72 3.02 10.22
CA VAL A 122 -0.64 3.45 10.57
C VAL A 122 -1.56 3.47 9.35
N SER A 123 -1.10 4.02 8.22
CA SER A 123 -1.91 4.13 7.00
C SER A 123 -2.17 2.78 6.32
N LEU A 124 -1.26 1.81 6.38
CA LEU A 124 -1.48 0.49 5.79
C LEU A 124 -2.34 -0.38 6.70
N THR A 125 -2.17 -0.27 8.01
CA THR A 125 -3.02 -0.93 8.99
C THR A 125 -4.44 -0.39 8.90
N GLY A 126 -4.63 0.93 8.85
CA GLY A 126 -5.94 1.57 8.69
C GLY A 126 -6.66 1.11 7.42
N LEU A 127 -5.94 1.04 6.30
CA LEU A 127 -6.50 0.59 5.02
C LEU A 127 -6.92 -0.88 5.08
N THR A 128 -6.08 -1.72 5.69
CA THR A 128 -6.35 -3.16 5.83
C THR A 128 -7.56 -3.39 6.71
N LEU A 129 -7.64 -2.71 7.86
CA LEU A 129 -8.78 -2.79 8.78
C LEU A 129 -10.08 -2.30 8.13
N LEU A 130 -10.02 -1.21 7.37
CA LEU A 130 -11.17 -0.68 6.66
C LEU A 130 -11.70 -1.68 5.62
N LEU A 131 -10.81 -2.29 4.82
CA LEU A 131 -11.21 -3.34 3.86
C LEU A 131 -11.80 -4.55 4.57
N MET A 132 -11.19 -5.02 5.66
CA MET A 132 -11.74 -6.12 6.48
C MET A 132 -13.12 -5.77 7.05
N GLY A 133 -13.33 -4.53 7.49
CA GLY A 133 -14.61 -4.05 8.01
C GLY A 133 -15.69 -4.01 6.92
N VAL A 134 -15.36 -3.56 5.72
CA VAL A 134 -16.26 -3.58 4.56
C VAL A 134 -16.65 -5.02 4.21
N ASP A 135 -15.68 -5.92 4.16
CA ASP A 135 -15.94 -7.33 3.84
C ASP A 135 -16.76 -8.04 4.93
N TRP A 136 -16.58 -7.66 6.20
CA TRP A 136 -17.43 -8.15 7.29
C TRP A 136 -18.85 -7.59 7.19
N LEU A 137 -19.01 -6.31 6.83
CA LEU A 137 -20.30 -5.66 6.66
C LEU A 137 -21.07 -6.26 5.47
N GLU A 138 -20.40 -6.50 4.33
CA GLU A 138 -20.98 -7.18 3.17
C GLU A 138 -21.46 -8.60 3.52
N LYS A 139 -20.74 -9.35 4.37
CA LYS A 139 -21.16 -10.69 4.82
C LYS A 139 -22.33 -10.67 5.81
N LYS A 140 -22.47 -9.60 6.59
CA LYS A 140 -23.47 -9.48 7.65
C LYS A 140 -24.78 -8.84 7.16
N LEU A 141 -24.71 -8.10 6.06
CA LEU A 141 -25.89 -7.65 5.34
C LEU A 141 -26.53 -8.89 4.68
N PRO A 142 -27.82 -9.16 4.93
CA PRO A 142 -28.53 -10.25 4.27
C PRO A 142 -28.45 -10.01 2.76
N ASP A 143 -28.12 -11.10 2.07
CA ASP A 143 -27.93 -11.22 0.65
C ASP A 143 -29.05 -10.49 -0.11
N MET A 144 -28.76 -9.26 -0.53
CA MET A 144 -29.53 -8.57 -1.56
C MET A 144 -29.06 -9.15 -2.92
N SER A 145 -29.01 -10.48 -3.02
CA SER A 145 -28.61 -11.25 -4.19
C SER A 145 -29.72 -11.26 -5.21
N TRP A 146 -29.68 -10.28 -6.11
CA TRP A 146 -30.22 -10.46 -7.45
C TRP A 146 -29.14 -10.39 -8.53
N LEU A 147 -27.84 -10.42 -8.18
CA LEU A 147 -26.79 -10.35 -9.21
C LEU A 147 -25.67 -11.39 -9.05
N PRO A 148 -25.48 -12.26 -10.05
CA PRO A 148 -24.43 -13.27 -10.05
C PRO A 148 -23.09 -12.60 -10.32
N ILE A 149 -22.24 -12.50 -9.30
CA ILE A 149 -20.84 -12.10 -9.52
C ILE A 149 -20.10 -13.32 -10.05
N ARG A 150 -20.02 -13.33 -11.38
CA ARG A 150 -19.15 -14.14 -12.23
C ARG A 150 -17.74 -14.13 -11.63
N ARG A 151 -17.39 -15.23 -10.95
CA ARG A 151 -16.02 -15.65 -10.66
C ARG A 151 -15.24 -15.46 -11.97
N GLN A 152 -14.24 -14.58 -12.00
CA GLN A 152 -13.28 -14.56 -13.10
C GLN A 152 -12.52 -15.89 -13.06
N GLU A 153 -13.12 -16.92 -13.65
CA GLU A 153 -12.33 -17.98 -14.26
C GLU A 153 -11.46 -17.27 -15.29
N THR A 154 -10.17 -17.25 -15.00
CA THR A 154 -9.13 -17.17 -16.00
C THR A 154 -9.41 -18.28 -17.03
N THR A 155 -10.23 -17.96 -18.02
CA THR A 155 -10.25 -18.69 -19.27
C THR A 155 -8.84 -18.60 -19.80
N LYS A 156 -8.09 -19.70 -19.62
CA LYS A 156 -7.03 -20.13 -20.53
C LYS A 156 -7.63 -20.16 -21.93
N ALA A 157 -7.78 -19.00 -22.55
CA ALA A 157 -7.88 -18.86 -23.99
C ALA A 157 -6.45 -18.66 -24.47
N GLU A 158 -5.70 -19.75 -24.51
CA GLU A 158 -4.58 -19.91 -25.45
C GLU A 158 -4.38 -21.42 -25.65
N GLN A 159 -5.42 -22.06 -26.19
CA GLN A 159 -5.29 -23.26 -27.01
C GLN A 159 -5.79 -22.90 -28.40
N ALA A 160 -4.87 -23.08 -29.37
CA ALA A 160 -5.04 -23.21 -30.82
C ALA A 160 -5.22 -21.92 -31.64
N PRO A 161 -4.69 -21.87 -32.88
CA PRO A 161 -4.07 -22.96 -33.67
C PRO A 161 -2.56 -23.07 -33.58
#